data_AF-Q8ISK4-F1
#
_entry.id   AF-Q8ISK4-F1
#
_cell.length_a   1.000
_cell.length_b   1.000
_cell.length_c   1.000
_cell.angle_alpha   90.00
_cell.angle_beta   90.00
_cell.angle_gamma   90.00
#
_symmetry.space_group_name_H-M   'P 1'
#
loop_
_entity.id
_entity.type
_entity.pdbx_description
1 polymer ?
#
loop_
_entity_poly.entity_id
_entity_poly.type
_entity_poly.pdbx_seq_one_letter_code
_entity_poly.pdbx_strand_id
1 'polypeptide(L)'
;VQSLAIAPGNEVECRESIKKICDAFAVSTMARDIDETANSYKRQTKDNYLAPLDGVGLRGYRATWCTQFRAILWRSWLSVLKEPLLVKVRLFQTIMVAVLIGVIFYGQELDQDGVMNINGSIFLFLPNMTFQNVFAVINVFCAELSVFLRESRARLYRTDAYFLGKTLAEVPLFIVVPLVFTAIAYPMIGLRTGWYHFGIACLVVFLVTNVSTSFGYLISCASSSLSMALSVGPPVIIPFLL
;
A
#
# COMPACT_ATOMS: atom_id res chain seq x y z
N VAL A 1 1.75 -46.29 2.05
CA VAL A 1 1.29 -44.88 2.27
C VAL A 1 0.12 -44.48 1.35
N GLN A 2 -0.36 -45.35 0.45
CA GLN A 2 -1.48 -45.06 -0.47
C GLN A 2 -2.89 -45.34 0.10
N SER A 3 -3.06 -45.78 1.35
CA SER A 3 -4.34 -46.34 1.84
C SER A 3 -5.33 -45.34 2.49
N LEU A 4 -5.06 -44.03 2.44
CA LEU A 4 -5.90 -43.00 3.05
C LEU A 4 -6.47 -41.97 2.06
N ALA A 5 -6.10 -42.08 0.77
CA ALA A 5 -6.67 -41.23 -0.27
C ALA A 5 -8.06 -41.72 -0.64
N ILE A 6 -9.03 -40.81 -0.71
CA ILE A 6 -10.40 -41.13 -1.16
C ILE A 6 -10.32 -41.40 -2.67
N ALA A 7 -10.51 -42.65 -3.07
CA ALA A 7 -10.53 -43.03 -4.48
C ALA A 7 -11.93 -42.76 -5.09
N PRO A 8 -12.02 -42.14 -6.27
CA PRO A 8 -13.30 -41.89 -6.92
C PRO A 8 -13.96 -43.23 -7.30
N GLY A 9 -15.19 -43.44 -6.83
CA GLY A 9 -15.97 -44.66 -7.04
C GLY A 9 -16.21 -45.53 -5.79
N ASN A 10 -15.44 -45.34 -4.71
CA ASN A 10 -15.60 -46.10 -3.46
C ASN A 10 -15.53 -45.22 -2.19
N GLU A 11 -16.05 -43.99 -2.29
CA GLU A 11 -15.86 -42.95 -1.27
C GLU A 11 -16.46 -43.29 0.10
N VAL A 12 -17.57 -44.03 0.13
CA VAL A 12 -18.29 -44.38 1.36
C VAL A 12 -17.45 -45.35 2.20
N GLU A 13 -16.87 -46.37 1.58
CA GLU A 13 -16.02 -47.37 2.24
C GLU A 13 -14.70 -46.76 2.73
N CYS A 14 -14.10 -45.86 1.93
CA CYS A 14 -12.92 -45.09 2.34
C CYS A 14 -13.21 -44.22 3.58
N ARG A 15 -14.36 -43.53 3.61
CA ARG A 15 -14.76 -42.71 4.76
C ARG A 15 -15.01 -43.54 6.02
N GLU A 16 -15.62 -44.72 5.90
CA GLU A 16 -15.79 -45.62 7.04
C GLU A 16 -14.46 -46.16 7.56
N SER A 17 -13.52 -46.49 6.66
CA SER A 17 -12.18 -46.93 7.03
C SER A 17 -11.40 -45.83 7.77
N ILE A 18 -11.48 -44.58 7.29
CA ILE A 18 -10.90 -43.42 7.98
C ILE A 18 -11.50 -43.25 9.37
N LYS A 19 -12.84 -43.33 9.50
CA LYS A 19 -13.52 -43.24 10.80
C LYS A 19 -13.04 -44.31 11.78
N LYS A 20 -12.99 -45.58 11.35
CA LYS A 20 -12.51 -46.69 12.18
C LYS A 20 -11.08 -46.46 12.67
N ILE A 21 -10.20 -45.92 11.82
CA ILE A 21 -8.82 -45.59 12.20
C ILE A 21 -8.78 -44.41 13.20
N CYS A 22 -9.59 -43.37 12.99
CA CYS A 22 -9.70 -42.24 13.92
C CYS A 22 -10.24 -42.68 15.29
N ASP A 23 -11.27 -43.54 15.31
CA ASP A 23 -11.87 -44.06 16.54
C ASP A 23 -10.89 -44.99 17.29
N ALA A 24 -10.19 -45.85 16.57
CA ALA A 24 -9.14 -46.70 17.14
C ALA A 24 -7.97 -45.88 17.70
N PHE A 25 -7.58 -44.80 17.02
CA PHE A 25 -6.56 -43.88 17.51
C PHE A 25 -7.03 -43.14 18.78
N ALA A 26 -8.28 -42.66 18.82
CA ALA A 26 -8.83 -41.92 19.96
C ALA A 26 -8.85 -42.75 21.27
N VAL A 27 -9.02 -44.07 21.17
CA VAL A 27 -9.00 -44.99 22.33
C VAL A 27 -7.58 -45.46 22.68
N SER A 28 -6.61 -45.25 21.79
CA SER A 28 -5.24 -45.73 21.98
C SER A 28 -4.50 -45.01 23.11
N THR A 29 -3.51 -45.70 23.70
CA THR A 29 -2.62 -45.13 24.72
C THR A 29 -1.77 -43.99 24.17
N MET A 30 -1.42 -44.02 22.86
CA MET A 30 -0.69 -42.94 22.19
C MET A 30 -1.50 -41.63 22.16
N ALA A 31 -2.81 -41.68 21.91
CA ALA A 31 -3.64 -40.47 21.91
C ALA A 31 -3.71 -39.84 23.31
N ARG A 32 -3.77 -40.66 24.37
CA ARG A 32 -3.75 -40.18 25.76
C ARG A 32 -2.42 -39.51 26.12
N ASP A 33 -1.30 -40.10 25.72
CA ASP A 33 0.04 -39.53 25.95
C ASP A 33 0.24 -38.19 25.20
N ILE A 34 -0.25 -38.10 23.95
CA ILE A 34 -0.25 -36.85 23.18
C ILE A 34 -1.13 -35.79 23.85
N ASP A 35 -2.30 -36.15 24.35
CA ASP A 35 -3.21 -35.19 25.01
C ASP A 35 -2.67 -34.74 26.39
N GLU A 36 -2.05 -35.64 27.16
CA GLU A 36 -1.34 -35.29 28.39
C GLU A 36 -0.14 -34.38 28.13
N THR A 37 0.64 -34.67 27.08
CA THR A 37 1.75 -33.80 26.62
C THR A 37 1.22 -32.44 26.16
N ALA A 38 0.16 -32.41 25.35
CA ALA A 38 -0.45 -31.15 24.90
C ALA A 38 -0.99 -30.32 26.06
N ASN A 39 -1.65 -30.95 27.04
CA ASN A 39 -2.18 -30.28 28.22
C ASN A 39 -1.08 -29.78 29.16
N SER A 40 0.02 -30.53 29.34
CA SER A 40 1.18 -30.07 30.11
C SER A 40 1.87 -28.87 29.45
N TYR A 41 2.09 -28.90 28.13
CA TYR A 41 2.58 -27.72 27.39
C TYR A 41 1.62 -26.52 27.48
N LYS A 42 0.31 -26.74 27.40
CA LYS A 42 -0.70 -25.68 27.52
C LYS A 42 -0.70 -25.06 28.92
N ARG A 43 -0.47 -25.85 29.97
CA ARG A 43 -0.34 -25.41 31.37
C ARG A 43 0.96 -24.64 31.58
N GLN A 44 2.09 -25.18 31.10
CA GLN A 44 3.40 -24.54 31.16
C GLN A 44 3.46 -23.23 30.34
N THR A 45 2.80 -23.17 29.19
CA THR A 45 2.60 -21.95 28.41
C THR A 45 1.81 -20.92 29.23
N LYS A 46 0.72 -21.33 29.88
CA LYS A 46 -0.05 -20.42 30.74
C LYS A 46 0.82 -19.79 31.82
N ASP A 47 1.73 -20.57 32.42
CA ASP A 47 2.59 -20.12 33.52
C ASP A 47 3.81 -19.30 33.03
N ASN A 48 4.44 -19.67 31.91
CA ASN A 48 5.65 -18.99 31.39
C ASN A 48 5.38 -17.64 30.71
N TYR A 49 4.17 -17.40 30.20
CA TYR A 49 3.84 -16.08 29.65
C TYR A 49 3.35 -15.11 30.74
N LEU A 50 2.96 -15.58 31.95
CA LEU A 50 2.38 -14.74 33.01
C LEU A 50 3.36 -13.88 33.82
N ALA A 51 4.65 -13.83 33.47
CA ALA A 51 5.57 -12.85 34.02
C ALA A 51 5.63 -11.62 33.07
N PRO A 52 4.83 -10.56 33.32
CA PRO A 52 5.01 -9.34 32.56
C PRO A 52 6.37 -8.73 32.93
N LEU A 53 7.20 -8.48 31.94
CA LEU A 53 8.16 -7.39 32.03
C LEU A 53 7.33 -6.11 32.21
N ASP A 54 7.65 -5.31 33.22
CA ASP A 54 6.94 -4.06 33.54
C ASP A 54 6.66 -3.26 32.25
N GLY A 55 5.37 -3.14 31.91
CA GLY A 55 4.87 -2.37 30.76
C GLY A 55 4.50 -3.16 29.49
N VAL A 56 4.72 -4.48 29.40
CA VAL A 56 4.33 -5.27 28.20
C VAL A 56 3.35 -6.37 28.59
N GLY A 57 2.06 -6.13 28.34
CA GLY A 57 1.02 -7.12 28.58
C GLY A 57 1.17 -8.37 27.71
N LEU A 58 0.80 -9.53 28.25
CA LEU A 58 0.85 -10.87 27.65
C LEU A 58 0.22 -11.05 26.26
N ARG A 59 -0.55 -10.06 25.80
CA ARG A 59 -1.25 -10.01 24.51
C ARG A 59 -0.83 -8.82 23.63
N GLY A 60 0.15 -8.04 24.09
CA GLY A 60 0.62 -6.82 23.46
C GLY A 60 1.82 -7.02 22.54
N TYR A 61 2.06 -6.04 21.67
CA TYR A 61 3.26 -6.00 20.85
C TYR A 61 4.51 -5.88 21.73
N ARG A 62 5.59 -6.56 21.35
CA ARG A 62 6.83 -6.67 22.15
C ARG A 62 7.58 -5.35 22.37
N ALA A 63 7.29 -4.32 21.59
CA ALA A 63 7.96 -3.01 21.64
C ALA A 63 6.95 -1.88 21.77
N THR A 64 7.35 -0.77 22.39
CA THR A 64 6.54 0.45 22.50
C THR A 64 6.24 1.04 21.11
N TRP A 65 5.09 1.72 20.97
CA TRP A 65 4.62 2.30 19.71
C TRP A 65 5.65 3.23 19.03
N CYS A 66 6.30 4.12 19.80
CA CYS A 66 7.34 5.02 19.25
C CYS A 66 8.56 4.26 18.73
N THR A 67 8.96 3.17 19.39
CA THR A 67 10.11 2.35 18.97
C THR A 67 9.78 1.62 17.66
N GLN A 68 8.56 1.08 17.54
CA GLN A 68 8.08 0.48 16.29
C GLN A 68 8.03 1.51 15.16
N PHE A 69 7.42 2.67 15.42
CA PHE A 69 7.30 3.75 14.45
C PHE A 69 8.67 4.22 13.95
N ARG A 70 9.62 4.49 14.85
CA ARG A 70 10.97 4.93 14.48
C ARG A 70 11.70 3.89 13.63
N ALA A 71 11.60 2.61 14.00
CA ALA A 71 12.23 1.53 13.25
C ALA A 71 11.65 1.39 11.84
N ILE A 72 10.31 1.48 11.71
CA ILE A 72 9.63 1.41 10.42
C ILE A 72 9.97 2.64 9.58
N LEU A 73 9.91 3.84 10.14
CA LEU A 73 10.27 5.07 9.45
C LEU A 73 11.69 5.00 8.89
N TRP A 74 12.65 4.57 9.70
CA TRP A 74 14.04 4.38 9.26
C TRP A 74 14.15 3.37 8.12
N ARG A 75 13.45 2.23 8.23
CA ARG A 75 13.44 1.19 7.19
C ARG A 75 12.83 1.71 5.89
N SER A 76 11.66 2.34 5.95
CA SER A 76 10.95 2.90 4.79
C SER A 76 11.76 4.01 4.13
N TRP A 77 12.37 4.90 4.93
CA TRP A 77 13.27 5.94 4.44
C TRP A 77 14.46 5.36 3.69
N LEU A 78 15.10 4.33 4.26
CA LEU A 78 16.22 3.67 3.62
C LEU A 78 15.80 2.92 2.35
N SER A 79 14.60 2.35 2.31
CA SER A 79 14.03 1.72 1.12
C SER A 79 13.89 2.71 -0.03
N VAL A 80 13.32 3.89 0.27
CA VAL A 80 13.17 4.97 -0.71
C VAL A 80 14.52 5.47 -1.22
N LEU A 81 15.52 5.63 -0.34
CA LEU A 81 16.85 6.08 -0.73
C LEU A 81 17.65 5.03 -1.52
N LYS A 82 17.48 3.74 -1.22
CA LYS A 82 18.22 2.65 -1.86
C LYS A 82 17.69 2.28 -3.25
N GLU A 83 16.50 2.75 -3.62
CA GLU A 83 15.90 2.53 -4.94
C GLU A 83 15.90 3.81 -5.81
N PRO A 84 17.07 4.41 -6.12
CA PRO A 84 17.12 5.66 -6.88
C PRO A 84 16.63 5.49 -8.31
N LEU A 85 16.62 4.27 -8.86
CA LEU A 85 16.13 4.01 -10.21
C LEU A 85 14.63 4.35 -10.33
N LEU A 86 13.82 3.90 -9.38
CA LEU A 86 12.37 4.12 -9.41
C LEU A 86 12.05 5.63 -9.32
N VAL A 87 12.76 6.34 -8.43
CA VAL A 87 12.62 7.79 -8.26
C VAL A 87 13.05 8.54 -9.51
N LYS A 88 14.18 8.16 -10.12
CA LYS A 88 14.69 8.78 -11.36
C LYS A 88 13.72 8.59 -12.53
N VAL A 89 13.22 7.37 -12.73
CA VAL A 89 12.24 7.07 -13.80
C VAL A 89 10.97 7.89 -13.59
N ARG A 90 10.47 7.97 -12.35
CA ARG A 90 9.29 8.77 -12.02
C ARG A 90 9.51 10.25 -12.32
N LEU A 91 10.62 10.83 -11.86
CA LEU A 91 10.95 12.24 -12.13
C LEU A 91 11.10 12.52 -13.63
N PHE A 92 11.79 11.65 -14.37
CA PHE A 92 11.96 11.78 -15.81
C PHE A 92 10.61 11.74 -16.53
N GLN A 93 9.74 10.77 -16.19
CA GLN A 93 8.39 10.67 -16.74
C GLN A 93 7.55 11.91 -16.41
N THR A 94 7.60 12.39 -15.17
CA THR A 94 6.89 13.62 -14.76
C THR A 94 7.35 14.83 -15.57
N ILE A 95 8.66 14.99 -15.77
CA ILE A 95 9.22 16.08 -16.57
C ILE A 95 8.76 15.98 -18.02
N MET A 96 8.82 14.79 -18.64
CA MET A 96 8.35 14.61 -20.02
C MET A 96 6.88 14.97 -20.18
N VAL A 97 6.01 14.52 -19.28
CA VAL A 97 4.57 14.82 -19.34
C VAL A 97 4.31 16.30 -19.06
N ALA A 98 5.02 16.92 -18.11
CA ALA A 98 4.90 18.35 -17.82
C ALA A 98 5.24 19.21 -19.03
N VAL A 99 6.36 18.89 -19.70
CA VAL A 99 6.80 19.59 -20.91
C VAL A 99 5.80 19.36 -22.05
N LEU A 100 5.31 18.13 -22.24
CA LEU A 100 4.34 17.83 -23.29
C LEU A 100 3.06 18.65 -23.13
N ILE A 101 2.49 18.71 -21.93
CA ILE A 101 1.30 19.53 -21.64
C ILE A 101 1.62 21.01 -21.80
N GLY A 102 2.78 21.46 -21.30
CA GLY A 102 3.22 22.85 -21.42
C GLY A 102 3.43 23.31 -22.86
N VAL A 103 3.88 22.42 -23.76
CA VAL A 103 4.05 22.72 -25.20
C VAL A 103 2.71 22.74 -25.92
N ILE A 104 1.78 21.83 -25.59
CA ILE A 104 0.45 21.80 -26.23
C ILE A 104 -0.33 23.10 -25.97
N PHE A 105 -0.26 23.61 -24.74
CA PHE A 105 -1.00 24.81 -24.33
C PHE A 105 -0.09 26.03 -24.17
N TYR A 106 1.00 26.09 -24.95
CA TYR A 106 2.04 27.10 -24.78
C TYR A 106 1.53 28.53 -25.00
N GLY A 107 1.83 29.42 -24.05
CA GLY A 107 1.66 30.87 -24.22
C GLY A 107 0.23 31.30 -24.49
N GLN A 108 -0.71 30.93 -23.61
CA GLN A 108 -2.12 31.28 -23.81
C GLN A 108 -2.41 32.77 -23.58
N GLU A 109 -3.13 33.39 -24.52
CA GLU A 109 -3.64 34.76 -24.38
C GLU A 109 -5.03 34.78 -23.72
N LEU A 110 -5.41 35.90 -23.09
CA LEU A 110 -6.69 36.06 -22.40
C LEU A 110 -7.82 36.44 -23.36
N ASP A 111 -8.07 35.59 -24.36
CA ASP A 111 -9.21 35.69 -25.28
C ASP A 111 -10.26 34.58 -25.00
N GLN A 112 -11.42 34.62 -25.66
CA GLN A 112 -12.48 33.62 -25.50
C GLN A 112 -11.97 32.19 -25.77
N ASP A 113 -11.18 32.00 -26.82
CA ASP A 113 -10.53 30.72 -27.13
C ASP A 113 -9.43 30.37 -26.11
N GLY A 114 -8.76 31.38 -25.59
CA GLY A 114 -7.74 31.23 -24.55
C GLY A 114 -8.31 30.72 -23.23
N VAL A 115 -9.49 31.20 -22.81
CA VAL A 115 -10.18 30.69 -21.61
C VAL A 115 -10.56 29.22 -21.77
N MET A 116 -11.05 28.82 -22.94
CA MET A 116 -11.37 27.43 -23.24
C MET A 116 -10.11 26.54 -23.21
N ASN A 117 -9.00 27.01 -23.79
CA ASN A 117 -7.73 26.31 -23.74
C ASN A 117 -7.14 26.22 -22.32
N ILE A 118 -7.27 27.26 -21.49
CA ILE A 118 -6.84 27.21 -20.08
C ILE A 118 -7.64 26.14 -19.34
N ASN A 119 -8.95 26.09 -19.54
CA ASN A 119 -9.79 25.07 -18.91
C ASN A 119 -9.40 23.66 -19.38
N GLY A 120 -9.17 23.49 -20.69
CA GLY A 120 -8.66 22.24 -21.26
C GLY A 120 -7.29 21.84 -20.70
N SER A 121 -6.40 22.82 -20.48
CA SER A 121 -5.07 22.57 -19.91
C SER A 121 -5.16 22.07 -18.47
N ILE A 122 -6.03 22.67 -17.64
CA ILE A 122 -6.26 22.25 -16.24
C ILE A 122 -6.92 20.87 -16.21
N PHE A 123 -7.88 20.63 -17.10
CA PHE A 123 -8.55 19.34 -17.25
C PHE A 123 -7.59 18.23 -17.73
N LEU A 124 -6.55 18.52 -18.51
CA LEU A 124 -5.54 17.53 -18.87
C LEU A 124 -4.47 17.39 -17.77
N PHE A 125 -4.14 18.48 -17.09
CA PHE A 125 -3.14 18.57 -16.04
C PHE A 125 -3.50 17.71 -14.82
N LEU A 126 -4.71 17.87 -14.27
CA LEU A 126 -5.13 17.20 -13.03
C LEU A 126 -5.22 15.66 -13.14
N PRO A 127 -5.82 15.07 -14.18
CA PRO A 127 -5.87 13.63 -14.36
C PRO A 127 -4.51 13.01 -14.60
N ASN A 128 -3.66 13.61 -15.46
CA ASN A 128 -2.31 13.09 -15.68
C ASN A 128 -1.53 12.99 -14.38
N MET A 129 -1.63 14.04 -13.56
CA MET A 129 -1.00 14.09 -12.26
C MET A 129 -1.57 13.08 -11.27
N THR A 130 -2.90 12.94 -11.24
CA THR A 130 -3.61 11.98 -10.38
C THR A 130 -3.25 10.55 -10.73
N PHE A 131 -3.35 10.16 -12.00
CA PHE A 131 -3.00 8.81 -12.46
C PHE A 131 -1.54 8.48 -12.22
N GLN A 132 -0.63 9.41 -12.50
CA GLN A 132 0.79 9.17 -12.26
C GLN A 132 1.08 8.89 -10.78
N ASN A 133 0.45 9.63 -9.86
CA ASN A 133 0.62 9.40 -8.42
C ASN A 133 -0.04 8.09 -7.96
N VAL A 134 -1.28 7.82 -8.38
CA VAL A 134 -2.01 6.59 -8.04
C VAL A 134 -1.23 5.36 -8.49
N PHE A 135 -0.80 5.31 -9.76
CA PHE A 135 -0.07 4.17 -10.29
C PHE A 135 1.27 3.97 -9.61
N ALA A 136 1.98 5.05 -9.26
CA ALA A 136 3.23 4.95 -8.51
C ALA A 136 3.01 4.30 -7.14
N VAL A 137 1.98 4.75 -6.40
CA VAL A 137 1.63 4.20 -5.09
C VAL A 137 1.19 2.73 -5.21
N ILE A 138 0.38 2.41 -6.22
CA ILE A 138 -0.07 1.03 -6.46
C ILE A 138 1.10 0.08 -6.69
N ASN A 139 2.06 0.47 -7.53
CA ASN A 139 3.22 -0.38 -7.83
C ASN A 139 4.07 -0.67 -6.58
N VAL A 140 4.38 0.37 -5.79
CA VAL A 140 5.22 0.24 -4.60
C VAL A 140 4.47 -0.51 -3.49
N PHE A 141 3.23 -0.11 -3.20
CA PHE A 141 2.50 -0.66 -2.07
C PHE A 141 2.03 -2.10 -2.31
N CYS A 142 1.57 -2.45 -3.51
CA CYS A 142 1.20 -3.84 -3.82
C CYS A 142 2.39 -4.80 -3.73
N ALA A 143 3.60 -4.37 -4.11
CA ALA A 143 4.81 -5.19 -3.97
C ALA A 143 5.13 -5.47 -2.49
N GLU A 144 4.98 -4.46 -1.63
CA GLU A 144 5.25 -4.59 -0.20
C GLU A 144 4.10 -5.23 0.61
N LEU A 145 2.87 -5.22 0.08
CA LEU A 145 1.67 -5.67 0.79
C LEU A 145 1.78 -7.12 1.29
N SER A 146 2.37 -8.01 0.49
CA SER A 146 2.55 -9.42 0.86
C SER A 146 3.45 -9.59 2.08
N VAL A 147 4.52 -8.79 2.16
CA VAL A 147 5.46 -8.75 3.28
C VAL A 147 4.77 -8.16 4.50
N PHE A 148 4.05 -7.04 4.33
CA PHE A 148 3.28 -6.41 5.40
C PHE A 148 2.24 -7.36 6.02
N LEU A 149 1.47 -8.10 5.20
CA LEU A 149 0.47 -9.05 5.70
C LEU A 149 1.12 -10.17 6.51
N ARG A 150 2.30 -10.65 6.11
CA ARG A 150 3.07 -11.65 6.85
C ARG A 150 3.58 -11.09 8.19
N GLU A 151 4.16 -9.89 8.19
CA GLU A 151 4.71 -9.24 9.39
C GLU A 151 3.60 -8.84 10.39
N SER A 152 2.44 -8.40 9.89
CA SER A 152 1.25 -8.06 10.68
C SER A 152 0.62 -9.31 11.34
N ARG A 153 0.53 -10.44 10.60
CA ARG A 153 0.06 -11.72 11.17
C ARG A 153 1.00 -12.25 12.28
N ALA A 154 2.30 -11.99 12.15
CA ALA A 154 3.30 -12.29 13.18
C ALA A 154 3.30 -11.30 14.37
N ARG A 155 2.45 -10.26 14.34
CA ARG A 155 2.34 -9.19 15.34
C ARG A 155 3.67 -8.50 15.64
N LEU A 156 4.48 -8.26 14.59
CA LEU A 156 5.76 -7.56 14.73
C LEU A 156 5.57 -6.07 15.04
N TYR A 157 4.56 -5.45 14.44
CA TYR A 157 4.22 -4.04 14.63
C TYR A 157 2.75 -3.78 14.35
N ARG A 158 2.21 -2.69 14.92
CA ARG A 158 0.82 -2.29 14.65
C ARG A 158 0.66 -1.68 13.26
N THR A 159 -0.51 -1.88 12.65
CA THR A 159 -0.83 -1.41 11.30
C THR A 159 -0.86 0.12 11.19
N ASP A 160 -1.30 0.82 12.25
CA ASP A 160 -1.31 2.28 12.33
C ASP A 160 0.11 2.87 12.34
N ALA A 161 1.02 2.28 13.11
CA ALA A 161 2.42 2.71 13.15
C ALA A 161 3.11 2.50 11.80
N TYR A 162 2.77 1.42 11.09
CA TYR A 162 3.29 1.16 9.75
C TYR A 162 2.81 2.18 8.73
N PHE A 163 1.50 2.44 8.69
CA PHE A 163 0.92 3.39 7.74
C PHE A 163 1.53 4.78 7.92
N LEU A 164 1.56 5.30 9.15
CA LEU A 164 2.14 6.61 9.45
C LEU A 164 3.64 6.66 9.13
N GLY A 165 4.40 5.61 9.49
CA GLY A 165 5.84 5.57 9.25
C GLY A 165 6.17 5.56 7.76
N LYS A 166 5.40 4.80 6.97
CA LYS A 166 5.56 4.75 5.52
C LYS A 166 5.14 6.05 4.85
N THR A 167 3.96 6.58 5.19
CA THR A 167 3.49 7.85 4.62
C THR A 167 4.51 8.96 4.89
N LEU A 168 5.02 9.08 6.12
CA LEU A 168 6.01 10.11 6.46
C LEU A 168 7.34 9.94 5.71
N ALA A 169 7.77 8.71 5.45
CA ALA A 169 8.96 8.45 4.63
C ALA A 169 8.78 8.88 3.17
N GLU A 170 7.56 8.80 2.63
CA GLU A 170 7.25 9.13 1.24
C GLU A 170 6.87 10.61 1.03
N VAL A 171 6.57 11.37 2.11
CA VAL A 171 6.20 12.80 2.05
C VAL A 171 7.14 13.64 1.18
N PRO A 172 8.49 13.54 1.27
CA PRO A 172 9.37 14.37 0.45
C PRO A 172 9.19 14.12 -1.04
N LEU A 173 8.95 12.88 -1.45
CA LEU A 173 8.68 12.54 -2.85
C LEU A 173 7.33 13.10 -3.31
N PHE A 174 6.31 13.03 -2.45
CA PHE A 174 5.00 13.62 -2.70
C PHE A 174 4.99 15.15 -2.68
N ILE A 175 6.07 15.81 -2.25
CA ILE A 175 6.22 17.26 -2.36
C ILE A 175 7.04 17.60 -3.61
N VAL A 176 8.18 16.93 -3.81
CA VAL A 176 9.11 17.26 -4.89
C VAL A 176 8.54 16.96 -6.27
N VAL A 177 7.93 15.77 -6.48
CA VAL A 177 7.37 15.38 -7.78
C VAL A 177 6.30 16.37 -8.25
N PRO A 178 5.26 16.70 -7.46
CA PRO A 178 4.27 17.67 -7.88
C PRO A 178 4.80 19.08 -8.08
N LEU A 179 5.76 19.48 -7.25
CA LEU A 179 6.38 20.79 -7.34
C LEU A 179 7.17 20.93 -8.65
N VAL A 180 7.94 19.92 -9.04
CA VAL A 180 8.65 19.90 -10.33
C VAL A 180 7.66 19.96 -11.50
N PHE A 181 6.58 19.17 -11.46
CA PHE A 181 5.55 19.18 -12.50
C PHE A 181 4.92 20.57 -12.67
N THR A 182 4.50 21.18 -11.57
CA THR A 182 3.86 22.50 -11.56
C THR A 182 4.84 23.60 -11.93
N ALA A 183 6.09 23.53 -11.47
CA ALA A 183 7.13 24.53 -11.79
C ALA A 183 7.47 24.59 -13.28
N ILE A 184 7.31 23.48 -14.02
CA ILE A 184 7.54 23.43 -15.47
C ILE A 184 6.27 23.82 -16.23
N ALA A 185 5.15 23.16 -15.95
CA ALA A 185 3.93 23.34 -16.73
C ALA A 185 3.26 24.72 -16.51
N TYR A 186 3.25 25.25 -15.27
CA TYR A 186 2.59 26.52 -14.95
C TYR A 186 3.12 27.72 -15.75
N PRO A 187 4.44 27.97 -15.81
CA PRO A 187 4.96 29.06 -16.64
C PRO A 187 4.84 28.79 -18.14
N MET A 188 4.94 27.53 -18.60
CA MET A 188 4.83 27.21 -20.04
C MET A 188 3.42 27.47 -20.60
N ILE A 189 2.38 27.15 -19.82
CA ILE A 189 0.99 27.39 -20.24
C ILE A 189 0.67 28.90 -20.29
N GLY A 190 1.45 29.75 -19.60
CA GLY A 190 1.18 31.18 -19.51
C GLY A 190 0.08 31.53 -18.49
N LEU A 191 -0.08 30.70 -17.44
CA LEU A 191 -1.00 31.01 -16.34
C LEU A 191 -0.60 32.31 -15.62
N ARG A 192 -1.53 32.85 -14.84
CA ARG A 192 -1.40 34.16 -14.17
C ARG A 192 -0.08 34.28 -13.40
N THR A 193 0.76 35.22 -13.83
CA THR A 193 2.05 35.47 -13.21
C THR A 193 1.89 36.07 -11.80
N GLY A 194 2.59 35.50 -10.82
CA GLY A 194 2.58 35.98 -9.43
C GLY A 194 2.87 34.89 -8.41
N TRP A 195 3.77 35.18 -7.47
CA TRP A 195 4.19 34.23 -6.42
C TRP A 195 3.03 33.69 -5.58
N TYR A 196 2.02 34.52 -5.32
CA TYR A 196 0.82 34.13 -4.58
C TYR A 196 -0.02 33.10 -5.35
N HIS A 197 -0.25 33.33 -6.65
CA HIS A 197 -1.04 32.43 -7.49
C HIS A 197 -0.33 31.10 -7.75
N PHE A 198 0.99 31.15 -7.93
CA PHE A 198 1.82 29.96 -8.01
C PHE A 198 1.78 29.15 -6.71
N GLY A 199 1.88 29.81 -5.55
CA GLY A 199 1.78 29.16 -4.24
C GLY A 199 0.44 28.45 -4.02
N ILE A 200 -0.67 29.08 -4.43
CA ILE A 200 -2.00 28.45 -4.39
C ILE A 200 -2.05 27.23 -5.32
N ALA A 201 -1.53 27.34 -6.55
CA ALA A 201 -1.50 26.22 -7.49
C ALA A 201 -0.70 25.04 -6.92
N CYS A 202 0.49 25.28 -6.36
CA CYS A 202 1.28 24.26 -5.69
C CYS A 202 0.54 23.62 -4.51
N LEU A 203 -0.17 24.40 -3.71
CA LEU A 203 -0.96 23.91 -2.58
C LEU A 203 -2.12 23.01 -3.07
N VAL A 204 -2.89 23.45 -4.07
CA VAL A 204 -3.97 22.66 -4.66
C VAL A 204 -3.42 21.33 -5.19
N VAL A 205 -2.30 21.37 -5.91
CA VAL A 205 -1.66 20.18 -6.46
C VAL A 205 -1.14 19.24 -5.36
N PHE A 206 -0.62 19.79 -4.26
CA PHE A 206 -0.23 19.00 -3.10
C PHE A 206 -1.44 18.29 -2.47
N LEU A 207 -2.58 18.99 -2.31
CA LEU A 207 -3.82 18.37 -1.83
C LEU A 207 -4.30 17.26 -2.77
N VAL A 208 -4.32 17.52 -4.08
CA VAL A 208 -4.70 16.51 -5.09
C VAL A 208 -3.78 15.29 -5.02
N THR A 209 -2.49 15.49 -4.84
CA THR A 209 -1.52 14.39 -4.68
C THR A 209 -1.80 13.56 -3.43
N ASN A 210 -2.15 14.19 -2.30
CA ASN A 210 -2.54 13.47 -1.08
C ASN A 210 -3.82 12.63 -1.27
N VAL A 211 -4.81 13.19 -1.96
CA VAL A 211 -6.06 12.47 -2.30
C VAL A 211 -5.76 11.28 -3.22
N SER A 212 -4.95 11.51 -4.25
CA SER A 212 -4.50 10.51 -5.22
C SER A 212 -3.77 9.35 -4.53
N THR A 213 -2.84 9.66 -3.63
CA THR A 213 -2.10 8.66 -2.85
C THR A 213 -3.04 7.84 -1.95
N SER A 214 -4.03 8.49 -1.34
CA SER A 214 -5.04 7.80 -0.52
C SER A 214 -5.88 6.82 -1.33
N PHE A 215 -6.32 7.23 -2.53
CA PHE A 215 -6.98 6.32 -3.48
C PHE A 215 -6.06 5.18 -3.91
N GLY A 216 -4.78 5.47 -4.17
CA GLY A 216 -3.76 4.46 -4.48
C GLY A 216 -3.69 3.37 -3.41
N TYR A 217 -3.56 3.74 -2.13
CA TYR A 217 -3.55 2.77 -1.04
C TYR A 217 -4.87 2.01 -0.90
N LEU A 218 -6.02 2.67 -1.06
CA LEU A 218 -7.33 2.02 -1.01
C LEU A 218 -7.44 0.94 -2.09
N ILE A 219 -7.10 1.27 -3.33
CA ILE A 219 -7.15 0.34 -4.48
C ILE A 219 -6.15 -0.80 -4.28
N SER A 220 -4.95 -0.52 -3.76
CA SER A 220 -3.96 -1.56 -3.48
C SER A 220 -4.39 -2.52 -2.38
N CYS A 221 -5.10 -2.05 -1.35
CA CYS A 221 -5.66 -2.92 -0.31
C CYS A 221 -6.85 -3.74 -0.81
N ALA A 222 -7.66 -3.19 -1.72
CA ALA A 222 -8.82 -3.86 -2.29
C ALA A 222 -8.46 -4.92 -3.34
N SER A 223 -7.29 -4.82 -3.96
CA SER A 223 -6.84 -5.72 -5.03
C SER A 223 -5.92 -6.83 -4.52
N SER A 224 -6.08 -8.04 -5.04
CA SER A 224 -5.25 -9.20 -4.70
C SER A 224 -4.05 -9.40 -5.63
N SER A 225 -3.97 -8.66 -6.74
CA SER A 225 -2.81 -8.63 -7.63
C SER A 225 -2.55 -7.23 -8.17
N LEU A 226 -1.27 -6.96 -8.49
CA LEU A 226 -0.84 -5.69 -9.08
C LEU A 226 -1.57 -5.40 -10.40
N SER A 227 -1.70 -6.40 -11.29
CA SER A 227 -2.36 -6.22 -12.58
C SER A 227 -3.83 -5.82 -12.42
N MET A 228 -4.55 -6.42 -11.46
CA MET A 228 -5.93 -6.02 -11.19
C MET A 228 -6.02 -4.60 -10.63
N ALA A 229 -5.11 -4.22 -9.72
CA ALA A 229 -5.05 -2.86 -9.17
C ALA A 229 -4.90 -1.80 -10.27
N LEU A 230 -3.99 -2.04 -11.23
CA LEU A 230 -3.72 -1.12 -12.33
C LEU A 230 -4.90 -1.04 -13.32
N SER A 231 -5.60 -2.14 -13.58
CA SER A 231 -6.77 -2.15 -14.47
C SER A 231 -8.01 -1.49 -13.84
N VAL A 232 -8.20 -1.65 -12.53
CA VAL A 232 -9.37 -1.10 -11.81
C VAL A 232 -9.18 0.37 -11.44
N GLY A 233 -7.92 0.84 -11.32
CA GLY A 233 -7.63 2.22 -10.92
C GLY A 233 -8.31 3.28 -11.77
N PRO A 234 -8.12 3.32 -13.11
CA PRO A 234 -8.71 4.37 -13.94
C PRO A 234 -10.24 4.41 -13.92
N PRO A 235 -10.97 3.29 -14.09
CA PRO A 235 -12.43 3.30 -13.99
C PRO A 235 -12.99 3.84 -12.68
N VAL A 236 -12.28 3.66 -11.57
CA VAL A 236 -12.70 4.16 -10.25
C VAL A 236 -12.46 5.67 -10.11
N ILE A 237 -11.38 6.18 -10.69
CA ILE A 237 -10.95 7.57 -10.50
C ILE A 237 -11.56 8.53 -11.53
N ILE A 238 -11.75 8.08 -12.78
CA ILE A 238 -12.28 8.92 -13.87
C ILE A 238 -13.62 9.61 -13.51
N PRO A 239 -14.61 8.95 -12.89
CA PRO A 239 -15.88 9.60 -12.54
C PRO A 239 -15.75 10.76 -11.55
N PHE A 240 -14.66 10.81 -10.76
CA PHE A 240 -14.41 11.90 -9.81
C PHE A 240 -13.60 13.05 -10.43
N LEU A 241 -13.08 12.86 -11.65
CA LEU A 241 -12.31 13.85 -12.39
C LEU A 241 -13.12 14.57 -13.49
N LEU A 242 -14.29 14.03 -13.85
CA LEU A 242 -15.27 14.61 -14.78
C LEU A 242 -16.25 15.52 -14.03
#